data_AF-A0A265Q7G9-F1
#
_entry.id   AF-A0A265Q7G9-F1
#
_cell.length_a   1.000
_cell.length_b   1.000
_cell.length_c   1.000
_cell.angle_alpha   90.00
_cell.angle_beta   90.00
_cell.angle_gamma   90.00
#
_symmetry.space_group_name_H-M   'P 1'
#
loop_
_entity.id
_entity.type
_entity.pdbx_description
1 polymer ?
#
loop_
_entity_poly.entity_id
_entity_poly.type
_entity_poly.pdbx_seq_one_letter_code
_entity_poly.pdbx_strand_id
1 'polypeptide(L)'
;MLVAKELSYYPTEALEVKEKPRKKTRKIQEKKKKKNNSLAKLTIMSIPMVILGIALSILFRYANITAVRQEITNLERQKVELEKVKLDLVADLEGIKSSVKIAEDAVTKLGMNYPTEGQIVYVSINDNKAEHVEKNSIGKQIRKVFSMVTNLF
;
A
#
# COMPACT_ATOMS: atom_id res chain seq x y z
N MET A 1 36.90 -29.95 114.42
CA MET A 1 37.42 -30.58 113.18
C MET A 1 37.03 -32.05 113.23
N LEU A 2 36.15 -32.48 112.30
CA LEU A 2 35.75 -33.86 111.97
C LEU A 2 35.14 -34.68 113.13
N VAL A 3 33.94 -35.23 113.02
CA VAL A 3 33.66 -36.42 112.21
C VAL A 3 32.27 -36.32 111.56
N ALA A 4 32.26 -36.65 110.28
CA ALA A 4 31.08 -36.70 109.42
C ALA A 4 30.41 -38.08 109.48
N LYS A 5 29.08 -38.04 109.33
CA LYS A 5 28.28 -38.93 108.47
C LYS A 5 28.08 -40.37 108.96
N GLU A 6 26.88 -40.61 109.49
CA GLU A 6 26.15 -41.84 109.19
C GLU A 6 24.81 -41.51 108.51
N LEU A 7 24.63 -42.13 107.34
CA LEU A 7 23.44 -42.12 106.50
C LEU A 7 22.30 -42.86 107.20
N SER A 8 21.14 -42.21 107.34
CA SER A 8 19.86 -42.92 107.43
C SER A 8 18.79 -42.09 106.72
N TYR A 9 18.57 -42.40 105.44
CA TYR A 9 17.44 -43.20 104.93
C TYR A 9 16.13 -42.39 104.88
N TYR A 10 15.97 -41.62 103.81
CA TYR A 10 14.65 -41.18 103.35
C TYR A 10 14.26 -42.02 102.14
N PRO A 11 13.09 -42.68 102.13
CA PRO A 11 12.61 -43.35 100.94
C PRO A 11 12.18 -42.31 99.89
N THR A 12 12.81 -42.41 98.72
CA THR A 12 12.49 -41.68 97.50
C THR A 12 11.09 -42.07 97.04
N GLU A 13 10.13 -41.14 97.09
CA GLU A 13 8.87 -41.32 96.37
C GLU A 13 9.16 -41.27 94.87
N ALA A 14 9.04 -42.41 94.21
CA ALA A 14 9.23 -42.54 92.78
C ALA A 14 8.10 -41.77 92.06
N LEU A 15 8.40 -40.54 91.65
CA LEU A 15 7.59 -39.81 90.70
C LEU A 15 7.68 -40.56 89.35
N GLU A 16 6.69 -41.37 89.03
CA GLU A 16 6.51 -41.96 87.71
C GLU A 16 6.20 -40.86 86.68
N VAL A 17 7.25 -40.25 86.15
CA VAL A 17 7.15 -39.39 84.96
C VAL A 17 6.90 -40.30 83.76
N LYS A 18 5.63 -40.54 83.42
CA LYS A 18 5.25 -41.13 82.13
C LYS A 18 5.68 -40.20 81.00
N GLU A 19 6.82 -40.50 80.39
CA GLU A 19 7.24 -39.87 79.14
C GLU A 19 6.22 -40.18 78.04
N LYS A 20 5.52 -39.14 77.56
CA LYS A 20 4.63 -39.24 76.40
C LYS A 20 5.49 -39.40 75.13
N PRO A 21 5.19 -40.36 74.24
CA PRO A 21 5.99 -40.57 73.04
C PRO A 21 5.95 -39.34 72.13
N ARG A 22 7.14 -38.85 71.79
CA ARG A 22 7.40 -37.72 70.90
C ARG A 22 6.72 -37.96 69.55
N LYS A 23 5.64 -37.23 69.26
CA LYS A 23 4.97 -37.26 67.95
C LYS A 23 5.98 -36.84 66.88
N LYS A 24 6.37 -37.78 66.01
CA LYS A 24 7.13 -37.50 64.79
C LYS A 24 6.32 -36.49 63.97
N THR A 25 6.77 -35.25 63.89
CA THR A 25 6.26 -34.26 62.94
C THR A 25 6.49 -34.80 61.55
N ARG A 26 5.44 -35.35 60.93
CA ARG A 26 5.40 -35.60 59.48
C ARG A 26 5.60 -34.23 58.83
N LYS A 27 6.79 -33.99 58.27
CA LYS A 27 7.03 -32.85 57.39
C LYS A 27 6.11 -33.04 56.19
N ILE A 28 4.97 -32.36 56.20
CA ILE A 28 4.18 -32.14 55.00
C ILE A 28 5.08 -31.27 54.11
N GLN A 29 5.76 -31.91 53.18
CA GLN A 29 6.47 -31.20 52.13
C GLN A 29 5.41 -30.61 51.21
N GLU A 30 5.01 -29.37 51.50
CA GLU A 30 4.27 -28.57 50.53
C GLU A 30 5.16 -28.40 49.30
N LYS A 31 4.89 -29.20 48.27
CA LYS A 31 5.48 -29.00 46.95
C LYS A 31 4.96 -27.65 46.43
N LYS A 32 5.69 -26.57 46.71
CA LYS A 32 5.46 -25.26 46.10
C LYS A 32 5.61 -25.44 44.60
N LYS A 33 4.48 -25.50 43.87
CA LYS A 33 4.47 -25.49 42.41
C LYS A 33 5.20 -24.22 41.97
N LYS A 34 6.39 -24.34 41.39
CA LYS A 34 7.09 -23.22 40.76
C LYS A 34 6.15 -22.69 39.66
N LYS A 35 5.54 -21.52 39.87
CA LYS A 35 4.75 -20.86 38.82
C LYS A 35 5.70 -20.51 37.68
N ASN A 36 5.46 -21.09 36.52
CA ASN A 36 6.22 -20.80 35.31
C ASN A 36 5.84 -19.40 34.83
N ASN A 37 6.58 -18.38 35.28
CA ASN A 37 6.35 -16.98 34.90
C ASN A 37 6.82 -16.66 33.47
N SER A 38 7.03 -17.67 32.60
CA SER A 38 7.48 -17.47 31.22
C SER A 38 6.44 -16.70 30.39
N LEU A 39 5.15 -16.97 30.62
CA LEU A 39 4.05 -16.27 29.96
C LEU A 39 4.04 -14.78 30.33
N ALA A 40 4.31 -14.43 31.59
CA ALA A 40 4.38 -13.04 32.04
C ALA A 40 5.59 -12.28 31.45
N LYS A 41 6.71 -12.98 31.23
CA LYS A 41 7.89 -12.41 30.55
C LYS A 41 7.61 -12.16 29.06
N LEU A 42 6.88 -13.05 28.39
CA LEU A 42 6.47 -12.88 26.99
C LEU A 42 5.49 -11.71 26.81
N THR A 43 4.56 -11.51 27.75
CA THR A 43 3.63 -10.36 27.70
C THR A 43 4.32 -9.01 27.90
N ILE A 44 5.42 -8.96 28.64
CA ILE A 44 6.19 -7.71 28.79
C ILE A 44 6.97 -7.40 27.50
N MET A 45 7.45 -8.43 26.81
CA MET A 45 8.17 -8.28 25.54
C MET A 45 7.24 -7.97 24.34
N SER A 46 5.95 -8.30 24.42
CA SER A 46 5.01 -8.05 23.32
C SER A 46 4.62 -6.56 23.20
N ILE A 47 4.61 -5.80 24.29
CA ILE A 47 4.25 -4.37 24.29
C ILE A 47 5.11 -3.54 23.33
N PRO A 48 6.45 -3.56 23.40
CA PRO A 48 7.29 -2.82 22.44
C PRO A 48 7.15 -3.36 21.01
N MET A 49 6.88 -4.65 20.84
CA MET A 49 6.67 -5.25 19.52
C MET A 49 5.38 -4.74 18.85
N VAL A 50 4.31 -4.56 19.63
CA VAL A 50 3.06 -3.97 19.13
C VAL A 50 3.25 -2.50 18.75
N ILE A 51 3.95 -1.72 19.58
CA ILE A 51 4.25 -0.31 19.29
C ILE A 51 5.09 -0.19 18.01
N LEU A 52 6.12 -1.02 17.85
CA LEU A 52 6.93 -1.09 16.64
C LEU A 52 6.08 -1.48 15.42
N GLY A 53 5.20 -2.47 15.57
CA GLY A 53 4.28 -2.90 14.50
C GLY A 53 3.35 -1.77 14.04
N ILE A 54 2.81 -0.97 14.96
CA ILE A 54 1.99 0.19 14.64
C ILE A 54 2.80 1.26 13.90
N ALA A 55 4.01 1.56 14.38
CA ALA A 55 4.89 2.55 13.75
C ALA A 55 5.25 2.15 12.30
N LEU A 56 5.62 0.87 12.08
CA LEU A 56 5.91 0.33 10.75
C LEU A 56 4.67 0.32 9.85
N SER A 57 3.49 0.00 10.39
CA SER A 57 2.24 0.02 9.64
C SER A 57 1.92 1.44 9.13
N ILE A 58 2.09 2.45 9.98
CA ILE A 58 1.92 3.85 9.60
C ILE A 58 2.89 4.22 8.47
N LEU A 59 4.18 3.90 8.63
CA LEU A 59 5.20 4.15 7.62
C LEU A 59 4.87 3.50 6.28
N PHE A 60 4.43 2.24 6.29
CA PHE A 60 4.06 1.50 5.08
C PHE A 60 2.89 2.16 4.34
N ARG A 61 1.87 2.64 5.06
CA ARG A 61 0.76 3.38 4.46
C ARG A 61 1.23 4.70 3.83
N TYR A 62 2.11 5.43 4.51
CA TYR A 62 2.71 6.65 3.94
C TYR A 62 3.58 6.36 2.71
N ALA A 63 4.36 5.28 2.72
CA ALA A 63 5.15 4.87 1.57
C ALA A 63 4.25 4.59 0.35
N ASN A 64 3.13 3.88 0.56
CA ASN A 64 2.15 3.63 -0.51
C ASN A 64 1.50 4.92 -1.02
N ILE A 65 1.14 5.85 -0.13
CA ILE A 65 0.60 7.16 -0.54
C ILE A 65 1.63 7.93 -1.38
N THR A 66 2.90 7.92 -0.98
CA THR A 66 3.98 8.59 -1.71
C THR A 66 4.23 7.95 -3.07
N ALA A 67 4.22 6.62 -3.16
CA ALA A 67 4.35 5.89 -4.42
C ALA A 67 3.22 6.27 -5.39
N VAL A 68 1.97 6.28 -4.93
CA VAL A 68 0.81 6.71 -5.73
C VAL A 68 0.93 8.18 -6.14
N ARG A 69 1.38 9.08 -5.24
CA ARG A 69 1.63 10.49 -5.58
C ARG A 69 2.68 10.65 -6.67
N GLN A 70 3.75 9.85 -6.61
CA GLN A 70 4.79 9.85 -7.63
C GLN A 70 4.26 9.36 -8.98
N GLU A 71 3.41 8.33 -8.98
CA GLU A 71 2.73 7.85 -10.18
C GLU A 71 1.83 8.94 -10.79
N ILE A 72 1.00 9.60 -9.97
CA ILE A 72 0.16 10.73 -10.40
C ILE A 72 1.02 11.84 -11.02
N THR A 73 2.14 12.19 -10.39
CA THR A 73 3.04 13.24 -10.88
C THR A 73 3.65 12.86 -12.24
N ASN A 74 3.99 11.58 -12.43
CA ASN A 74 4.48 11.08 -13.71
C ASN A 74 3.39 11.11 -14.79
N LEU A 75 2.16 10.70 -14.46
CA LEU A 75 1.00 10.78 -15.36
C LEU A 75 0.70 12.22 -15.76
N GLU A 76 0.75 13.17 -14.82
CA GLU A 76 0.57 14.60 -15.11
C GLU A 76 1.65 15.12 -16.05
N ARG A 77 2.92 14.75 -15.84
CA ARG A 77 4.00 15.11 -16.76
C ARG A 77 3.78 14.57 -18.17
N GLN A 78 3.41 13.30 -18.29
CA GLN A 78 3.11 12.67 -19.59
C GLN A 78 1.95 13.38 -20.28
N LYS A 79 0.90 13.76 -19.53
CA LYS A 79 -0.21 14.53 -20.08
C LYS A 79 0.25 15.88 -20.65
N VAL A 80 1.06 16.62 -19.88
CA VAL A 80 1.58 17.93 -20.32
C VAL A 80 2.48 17.78 -21.56
N GLU A 81 3.31 16.75 -21.60
CA GLU A 81 4.15 16.47 -22.76
C GLU A 81 3.31 16.14 -23.99
N LEU A 82 2.30 15.28 -23.84
CA LEU A 82 1.41 14.92 -24.93
C LEU A 82 0.59 16.12 -25.45
N GLU A 83 0.16 17.00 -24.56
CA GLU A 83 -0.54 18.23 -24.93
C GLU A 83 0.36 19.19 -25.70
N LYS A 84 1.64 19.31 -25.31
CA LYS A 84 2.63 20.07 -26.08
C LYS A 84 2.85 19.49 -27.47
N VAL A 85 3.04 18.17 -27.56
CA VAL A 85 3.20 17.48 -28.86
C VAL A 85 1.97 17.70 -29.74
N LYS A 86 0.76 17.63 -29.17
CA LYS A 86 -0.47 17.91 -29.90
C LYS A 86 -0.47 19.35 -30.43
N LEU A 87 -0.14 20.34 -29.59
CA LEU A 87 -0.12 21.74 -30.01
C LEU A 87 0.90 21.98 -31.12
N ASP A 88 2.09 21.39 -31.02
CA ASP A 88 3.13 21.46 -32.04
C ASP A 88 2.65 20.86 -33.37
N LEU A 89 2.04 19.68 -33.31
CA LEU A 89 1.49 19.01 -34.50
C LEU A 89 0.34 19.80 -35.15
N VAL A 90 -0.48 20.47 -34.33
CA VAL A 90 -1.53 21.37 -34.84
C VAL A 90 -0.91 22.59 -35.51
N ALA A 91 0.12 23.19 -34.92
CA ALA A 91 0.83 24.33 -35.51
C ALA A 91 1.50 23.94 -36.84
N ASP A 92 2.13 22.77 -36.91
CA ASP A 92 2.70 22.22 -38.13
C ASP A 92 1.62 21.98 -39.20
N LEU A 93 0.49 21.41 -38.80
CA LEU A 93 -0.64 21.17 -39.69
C LEU A 93 -1.25 22.48 -40.21
N GLU A 94 -1.39 23.50 -39.36
CA GLU A 94 -1.79 24.84 -39.78
C GLU A 94 -0.76 25.47 -40.72
N GLY A 95 0.53 25.27 -40.46
CA GLY A 95 1.61 25.69 -41.34
C GLY A 95 1.50 25.07 -42.73
N ILE A 96 1.26 23.75 -42.82
CA ILE A 96 1.10 23.02 -44.08
C ILE A 96 -0.22 23.37 -44.78
N LYS A 97 -1.32 23.48 -44.02
CA LYS A 97 -2.65 23.81 -44.55
C LYS A 97 -2.77 25.28 -44.96
N SER A 98 -1.88 26.14 -44.48
CA SER A 98 -1.86 27.55 -44.86
C SER A 98 -1.82 27.69 -46.38
N SER A 99 -2.83 28.36 -46.93
CA SER A 99 -2.95 28.61 -48.36
C SER A 99 -1.72 29.29 -48.95
N VAL A 100 -1.00 30.08 -48.15
CA VAL A 100 0.25 30.72 -48.54
C VAL A 100 1.34 29.69 -48.80
N LYS A 101 1.53 28.74 -47.88
CA LYS A 101 2.55 27.69 -48.02
C LYS A 101 2.22 26.72 -49.15
N ILE A 102 0.93 26.41 -49.33
CA ILE A 102 0.45 25.62 -50.48
C ILE A 102 0.74 26.33 -51.79
N ALA A 103 0.47 27.64 -51.88
CA ALA A 103 0.74 28.42 -53.09
C ALA A 103 2.25 28.51 -53.36
N GLU A 104 3.07 28.73 -52.34
CA GLU A 104 4.52 28.76 -52.46
C GLU A 104 5.10 27.42 -52.92
N ASP A 105 4.68 26.31 -52.31
CA ASP A 105 5.10 24.97 -52.71
C ASP A 105 4.62 24.63 -54.14
N ALA A 106 3.42 25.04 -54.53
CA ALA A 106 2.92 24.85 -55.89
C ALA A 106 3.76 25.60 -56.92
N VAL A 107 4.15 26.85 -56.64
CA VAL A 107 4.98 27.63 -57.55
C VAL A 107 6.41 27.11 -57.59
N THR A 108 7.03 26.90 -56.43
CA THR A 108 8.47 26.57 -56.32
C THR A 108 8.78 25.10 -56.60
N LYS A 109 7.97 24.16 -56.10
CA LYS A 109 8.23 22.72 -56.23
C LYS A 109 7.53 22.11 -57.43
N LEU A 110 6.30 22.57 -57.73
CA LEU A 110 5.50 22.03 -58.84
C LEU A 110 5.58 22.87 -60.12
N GLY A 111 6.27 24.01 -60.09
CA GLY A 111 6.41 24.90 -61.25
C GLY A 111 5.09 25.49 -61.73
N MET A 112 4.09 25.57 -60.86
CA MET A 112 2.78 26.11 -61.21
C MET A 112 2.83 27.64 -61.30
N ASN A 113 2.05 28.22 -62.20
CA ASN A 113 1.84 29.66 -62.29
C ASN A 113 0.41 30.02 -61.92
N TYR A 114 0.22 31.22 -61.35
CA TYR A 114 -1.11 31.72 -61.03
C TYR A 114 -1.92 31.93 -62.32
N PRO A 115 -3.19 31.50 -62.38
CA PRO A 115 -4.03 31.67 -63.55
C PRO A 115 -4.37 33.15 -63.79
N THR A 116 -4.56 33.51 -65.05
CA THR A 116 -5.09 34.83 -65.44
C THR A 116 -6.61 34.88 -65.29
N GLU A 117 -7.19 36.08 -65.15
CA GLU A 117 -8.63 36.26 -64.86
C GLU A 117 -9.54 35.54 -65.88
N GLY A 118 -9.15 35.48 -67.16
CA GLY A 118 -9.91 34.79 -68.21
C GLY A 118 -9.86 33.26 -68.16
N GLN A 119 -9.01 32.66 -67.31
CA GLN A 119 -8.84 31.20 -67.18
C GLN A 119 -9.61 30.62 -65.98
N ILE A 120 -10.30 31.45 -65.20
CA ILE A 120 -11.03 31.02 -64.00
C ILE A 120 -12.47 30.65 -64.39
N VAL A 121 -12.84 29.39 -64.19
CA VAL A 121 -14.21 28.87 -64.44
C VAL A 121 -14.83 28.42 -63.11
N TYR A 122 -15.94 29.04 -62.74
CA TYR A 122 -16.68 28.69 -61.52
C TYR A 122 -17.69 27.57 -61.82
N VAL A 123 -17.56 26.45 -61.10
CA VAL A 123 -18.50 25.32 -61.19
C VAL A 123 -19.38 25.30 -59.96
N SER A 124 -20.71 25.32 -60.15
CA SER A 124 -21.68 25.19 -59.06
C SER A 124 -21.92 23.71 -58.78
N ILE A 125 -21.66 23.27 -57.55
CA ILE A 125 -21.90 21.89 -57.12
C ILE A 125 -23.19 21.87 -56.30
N ASN A 126 -24.13 20.99 -56.63
CA ASN A 126 -25.32 20.75 -55.81
C ASN A 126 -24.90 19.91 -54.59
N ASP A 127 -25.11 20.42 -53.38
CA ASP A 127 -24.59 19.88 -52.10
C ASP A 127 -25.02 18.43 -51.77
N ASN A 128 -25.94 17.86 -52.54
CA ASN A 128 -26.57 16.57 -52.26
C ASN A 128 -25.66 15.33 -52.45
N LYS A 129 -24.37 15.48 -52.79
CA LYS A 129 -23.48 14.35 -53.12
C LYS A 129 -22.08 14.35 -52.48
N ALA A 130 -21.76 15.31 -51.61
CA ALA A 130 -20.41 15.43 -51.03
C ALA A 130 -20.26 14.81 -49.63
N GLU A 131 -21.13 13.89 -49.21
CA GLU A 131 -20.90 13.08 -48.00
C GLU A 131 -20.09 11.81 -48.31
N HIS A 132 -18.80 11.97 -48.61
CA HIS A 132 -17.84 10.92 -48.26
C HIS A 132 -17.48 11.08 -46.77
N VAL A 133 -18.45 10.77 -45.90
CA VAL A 133 -18.17 10.60 -44.48
C VAL A 133 -17.42 9.29 -44.34
N GLU A 134 -16.13 9.37 -44.08
CA GLU A 134 -15.30 8.27 -43.60
C GLU A 134 -15.84 7.84 -42.22
N LYS A 135 -16.98 7.12 -42.21
CA LYS A 135 -17.57 6.50 -41.02
C LYS A 135 -16.75 5.27 -40.65
N ASN A 136 -15.48 5.46 -40.33
CA ASN A 136 -14.73 4.47 -39.56
C ASN A 136 -15.25 4.51 -38.11
N SER A 137 -16.49 4.00 -37.93
CA SER A 137 -16.89 2.95 -36.99
C SER A 137 -16.30 2.91 -35.57
N ILE A 138 -15.82 4.02 -35.02
CA ILE A 138 -15.36 4.14 -33.62
C ILE A 138 -16.50 3.77 -32.65
N GLY A 139 -17.73 4.20 -32.95
CA GLY A 139 -18.91 3.86 -32.15
C GLY A 139 -19.24 2.35 -32.12
N LYS A 140 -19.01 1.60 -33.21
CA LYS A 140 -19.22 0.14 -33.19
C LYS A 140 -18.12 -0.57 -32.40
N GLN A 141 -16.88 -0.06 -32.41
CA GLN A 141 -15.79 -0.63 -31.63
C GLN A 141 -16.03 -0.44 -30.13
N ILE A 142 -16.46 0.75 -29.69
CA ILE A 142 -16.79 1.03 -28.29
C ILE A 142 -17.94 0.13 -27.79
N ARG A 143 -18.99 -0.04 -28.61
CA ARG A 143 -20.11 -0.91 -28.26
C ARG A 143 -19.69 -2.39 -28.12
N LYS A 144 -18.71 -2.84 -28.90
CA LYS A 144 -18.14 -4.19 -28.82
C LYS A 144 -17.34 -4.40 -27.54
N VAL A 145 -16.51 -3.43 -27.14
CA VAL A 145 -15.76 -3.48 -25.87
C VAL A 145 -16.71 -3.47 -24.68
N PHE A 146 -17.73 -2.60 -24.71
CA PHE A 146 -18.73 -2.53 -23.65
C PHE A 146 -19.48 -3.87 -23.48
N SER A 147 -19.89 -4.51 -24.59
CA SER A 147 -20.56 -5.81 -24.53
C SER A 147 -19.68 -6.96 -23.99
N MET A 148 -18.36 -6.85 -24.11
CA MET A 148 -17.43 -7.85 -23.58
C MET A 148 -17.26 -7.70 -22.07
N VAL A 149 -17.25 -6.46 -21.57
CA VAL A 149 -17.18 -6.18 -20.13
C VAL A 149 -18.48 -6.57 -19.43
N THR A 150 -19.64 -6.32 -20.02
CA THR A 150 -20.94 -6.69 -19.42
C THR A 150 -21.18 -8.21 -19.36
N ASN A 151 -20.49 -9.01 -20.16
CA ASN A 151 -20.58 -10.46 -20.10
C ASN A 151 -19.59 -11.08 -19.09
N LEU A 152 -18.71 -10.26 -18.49
CA LEU A 152 -17.68 -10.71 -17.55
C LEU A 152 -18.04 -10.42 -16.07
N PHE A 153 -19.11 -9.67 -15.82
CA PHE A 153 -19.70 -9.38 -14.51
C PHE A 153 -21.12 -9.95 -14.44
#